data_AF-A0A355X9F9-F1
#
_entry.id   AF-A0A355X9F9-F1
#
_cell.length_a   1.000
_cell.length_b   1.000
_cell.length_c   1.000
_cell.angle_alpha   90.00
_cell.angle_beta   90.00
_cell.angle_gamma   90.00
#
_symmetry.space_group_name_H-M   'P 1'
#
loop_
_entity.id
_entity.type
_entity.pdbx_description
1 polymer ?
#
loop_
_entity_poly.entity_id
_entity_poly.type
_entity_poly.pdbx_seq_one_letter_code
_entity_poly.pdbx_strand_id
1 'polypeptide(L)' 'MVEGRLMKGIGGFYYVETAESVYECKARGIFRKKKITPLVGDIVSISIHDNAENTIDEIKERKNYLIRPPL' A
#
# COMPACT_ATOMS: atom_id res chain seq x y z
N MET A 1 -0.22 -10.98 -8.92
CA MET A 1 0.41 -9.91 -8.12
C MET A 1 0.64 -8.73 -9.04
N VAL A 2 0.06 -7.59 -8.68
CA VAL A 2 0.16 -6.36 -9.46
C VAL A 2 0.98 -5.36 -8.66
N GLU A 3 1.91 -4.69 -9.30
CA GLU A 3 2.69 -3.63 -8.67
C GLU A 3 1.99 -2.29 -8.85
N GLY A 4 2.03 -1.48 -7.82
CA GLY A 4 1.48 -0.14 -7.86
C GLY A 4 2.11 0.77 -6.82
N ARG A 5 1.67 2.02 -6.83
CA ARG A 5 2.12 3.05 -5.91
C ARG A 5 1.01 3.41 -4.94
N LEU A 6 1.34 3.44 -3.66
CA LEU A 6 0.40 3.82 -2.60
C LEU A 6 0.15 5.33 -2.66
N MET A 7 -1.05 5.73 -3.09
CA MET A 7 -1.43 7.13 -3.29
C MET A 7 -2.07 7.75 -2.06
N LYS A 8 -2.85 6.97 -1.31
CA LYS A 8 -3.60 7.48 -0.16
C LYS A 8 -3.78 6.39 0.89
N GLY A 9 -3.70 6.77 2.16
CA GLY A 9 -4.06 5.91 3.29
C GLY A 9 -5.10 6.60 4.17
N ILE A 10 -6.29 6.02 4.31
CA ILE A 10 -7.38 6.56 5.13
C ILE A 10 -7.93 5.44 6.01
N GLY A 11 -7.92 5.62 7.34
CA GLY A 11 -8.65 4.72 8.24
C GLY A 11 -8.26 3.23 8.15
N GLY A 12 -7.05 2.91 7.69
CA GLY A 12 -6.60 1.52 7.48
C GLY A 12 -6.86 0.95 6.08
N PHE A 13 -7.49 1.74 5.19
CA PHE A 13 -7.59 1.47 3.77
C PHE A 13 -6.49 2.22 3.01
N TYR A 14 -5.97 1.57 1.97
CA TYR A 14 -4.88 2.08 1.16
C TYR A 14 -5.28 2.03 -0.32
N TYR A 15 -5.14 3.16 -0.99
CA TYR A 15 -5.44 3.29 -2.41
C TYR A 15 -4.14 3.16 -3.19
N VAL A 16 -4.05 2.12 -4.01
CA VAL A 16 -2.87 1.77 -4.79
C VAL A 16 -3.16 2.03 -6.24
N GLU A 17 -2.41 2.95 -6.84
CA GLU A 17 -2.44 3.24 -8.27
C GLU A 17 -1.58 2.23 -9.01
N THR A 18 -2.20 1.47 -9.92
CA THR A 18 -1.52 0.54 -10.83
C THR A 18 -1.57 1.10 -12.26
N ALA A 19 -0.96 0.39 -13.22
CA ALA A 19 -0.97 0.83 -14.62
C ALA A 19 -2.38 0.92 -15.23
N GLU A 20 -3.34 0.14 -14.73
CA GLU A 20 -4.71 0.11 -15.26
C GLU A 20 -5.67 0.98 -14.46
N SER A 21 -5.61 0.92 -13.13
CA SER A 21 -6.57 1.61 -12.27
C SER A 21 -6.09 1.76 -10.82
N VAL A 22 -6.88 2.48 -10.02
CA VAL A 22 -6.67 2.63 -8.59
C VAL A 22 -7.49 1.60 -7.83
N TYR A 23 -6.83 0.75 -7.05
CA TYR A 23 -7.47 -0.27 -6.23
C TYR A 23 -7.48 0.13 -4.76
N GLU A 24 -8.63 -0.05 -4.10
CA GLU A 24 -8.72 0.00 -2.65
C GLU A 24 -8.22 -1.33 -2.07
N CYS A 25 -7.26 -1.26 -1.18
CA CYS A 25 -6.56 -2.41 -0.59
C CYS A 25 -6.46 -2.27 0.93
N LYS A 26 -6.42 -3.41 1.64
CA LYS A 26 -6.04 -3.46 3.05
C LYS A 26 -4.63 -3.99 3.23
N ALA A 27 -3.93 -3.44 4.22
CA ALA A 27 -2.61 -3.95 4.60
C ALA A 27 -2.76 -5.27 5.36
N ARG A 28 -1.97 -6.29 4.99
CA ARG A 28 -1.93 -7.55 5.73
C ARG A 28 -1.46 -7.33 7.17
N GLY A 29 -2.06 -8.06 8.12
CA GLY A 29 -1.70 -7.98 9.54
C GLY A 29 -0.22 -8.29 9.85
N ILE A 30 0.49 -8.95 8.92
CA ILE A 30 1.93 -9.24 9.04
C ILE A 30 2.77 -7.95 9.14
N PHE A 31 2.34 -6.84 8.53
CA PHE A 31 3.05 -5.57 8.60
C PHE A 31 3.10 -5.00 10.02
N ARG A 32 2.03 -5.22 10.81
CA ARG A 32 2.00 -4.84 12.24
C ARG A 32 3.04 -5.62 13.04
N LYS A 33 3.19 -6.93 12.78
CA LYS A 33 4.22 -7.76 13.41
C LYS A 33 5.64 -7.33 13.00
N LYS A 34 5.83 -6.95 11.73
CA LYS A 34 7.10 -6.44 11.20
C LYS A 34 7.39 -4.98 11.59
N LYS A 35 6.47 -4.29 12.28
CA LYS A 35 6.54 -2.84 12.58
C LYS A 35 6.73 -1.97 11.33
N ILE A 36 6.25 -2.44 10.19
CA ILE A 36 6.27 -1.68 8.93
C ILE A 36 4.93 -0.98 8.79
N THR A 37 4.94 0.35 8.78
CA THR A 37 3.75 1.15 8.49
C THR A 37 3.75 1.49 7.00
N PRO A 38 2.69 1.18 6.22
CA PRO A 38 2.59 1.62 4.84
C PRO A 38 2.51 3.15 4.77
N LEU A 39 3.31 3.76 3.89
CA LEU A 39 3.41 5.20 3.71
C LEU A 39 3.06 5.60 2.29
N VAL A 40 2.44 6.77 2.13
CA VAL A 40 2.13 7.33 0.81
C VAL A 40 3.44 7.53 0.03
N GLY A 41 3.43 7.07 -1.22
CA GLY A 41 4.59 7.05 -2.10
C GLY A 41 5.31 5.69 -2.16
N ASP A 42 4.99 4.75 -1.26
CA ASP A 42 5.55 3.40 -1.29
C ASP A 42 5.18 2.65 -2.58
N ILE A 43 6.13 1.86 -3.08
CA ILE A 43 5.87 0.88 -4.12
C ILE A 43 5.45 -0.41 -3.44
N VAL A 44 4.28 -0.92 -3.80
CA VAL A 44 3.66 -2.07 -3.15
C VAL A 44 3.21 -3.10 -4.17
N SER A 45 3.24 -4.36 -3.76
CA SER A 45 2.67 -5.47 -4.52
C SER A 45 1.31 -5.80 -3.90
N ILE A 46 0.27 -5.74 -4.74
CA ILE A 46 -1.11 -6.05 -4.35
C ILE A 46 -1.60 -7.34 -5.00
N SER A 47 -2.44 -8.05 -4.27
CA SER A 47 -3.26 -9.13 -4.80
C SER A 47 -4.70 -8.66 -4.92
N ILE A 48 -5.18 -8.64 -6.16
CA ILE A 48 -6.55 -8.29 -6.51
C ILE A 48 -7.39 -9.56 -6.45
N HIS A 49 -8.54 -9.50 -5.79
CA HIS A 49 -9.45 -10.62 -5.65
C HIS A 49 -10.83 -10.21 -6.16
N ASP A 50 -11.40 -10.96 -7.11
CA ASP A 50 -12.68 -10.58 -7.75
C ASP A 50 -13.88 -10.55 -6.79
N ASN A 51 -13.82 -11.29 -5.67
CA ASN A 51 -14.91 -11.44 -4.71
C ASN A 51 -14.49 -11.17 -3.25
N ALA A 52 -13.30 -10.60 -3.03
CA ALA A 52 -12.78 -10.33 -1.70
C ALA A 52 -12.03 -9.01 -1.64
N GLU A 53 -11.73 -8.55 -0.42
CA GLU A 53 -10.95 -7.33 -0.24
C GLU A 53 -9.53 -7.51 -0.80
N ASN A 54 -9.07 -6.57 -1.62
CA ASN A 54 -7.72 -6.59 -2.14
C ASN A 54 -6.72 -6.42 -1.00
N THR A 55 -5.56 -7.07 -1.12
CA THR A 55 -4.56 -7.05 -0.05
C THR A 55 -3.22 -6.56 -0.55
N ILE A 56 -2.54 -5.78 0.30
CA ILE A 56 -1.12 -5.46 0.11
C ILE A 56 -0.33 -6.64 0.64
N ASP A 57 0.40 -7.32 -0.24
CA ASP A 57 1.23 -8.47 0.12
C ASP A 57 2.63 -8.03 0.55
N GLU A 58 3.21 -7.07 -0.18
CA GLU A 58 4.58 -6.62 0.04
C GLU A 58 4.73 -5.12 -0.18
N ILE A 59 5.65 -4.52 0.57
CA ILE A 59 6.08 -3.14 0.41
C ILE A 59 7.56 -3.21 0.04
N LYS A 60 7.93 -2.67 -1.13
CA LYS A 60 9.31 -2.67 -1.60
C LYS A 60 10.19 -1.79 -0.71
N GLU A 61 11.49 -2.03 -0.79
CA GLU A 61 12.48 -1.24 -0.06
C GLU A 61 12.40 0.25 -0.42
N ARG A 62 12.33 1.09 0.60
CA ARG A 62 12.26 2.55 0.44
C ARG A 62 13.66 3.10 0.23
N LYS A 63 13.83 3.90 -0.82
CA LYS A 63 15.08 4.67 -1.01
C LYS A 63 15.21 5.82 0.00
N ASN A 64 14.08 6.41 0.38
CA ASN A 64 13.97 7.49 1.35
C ASN A 64 12.54 7.57 1.89
N TYR A 65 12.33 8.35 2.94
CA TYR A 65 10.99 8.72 3.43
C TYR A 65 11.05 10.10 4.08
N LEU A 66 9.94 10.82 4.06
CA LEU A 66 9.80 12.11 4.72
C LEU A 66 9.11 11.94 6.07
N ILE A 67 9.67 12.56 7.11
CA ILE A 67 9.13 12.47 8.48
C ILE A 67 7.92 13.41 8.65
N ARG A 68 7.90 14.55 7.93
CA ARG A 68 6.80 15.51 7.94
C ARG A 68 6.68 16.18 6.56
N PRO A 69 5.64 15.90 5.77
CA PRO A 69 5.33 16.75 4.62
C PRO A 69 4.89 18.15 5.11
N PRO A 70 5.14 19.23 4.35
CA PRO A 70 4.66 20.57 4.71
C PRO A 70 3.14 20.56 4.81
N LEU A 71 2.62 21.23 5.85
CA LEU A 71 1.18 21.36 6.11
C LEU A 71 0.54 22.28 5.06
#